data_AF-A0A0F3IF64-F1
#
_entry.id   AF-A0A0F3IF64-F1
#
_cell.length_a   1.000
_cell.length_b   1.000
_cell.length_c   1.000
_cell.angle_alpha   90.00
_cell.angle_beta   90.00
_cell.angle_gamma   90.00
#
_symmetry.space_group_name_H-M   'P 1'
#
loop_
_entity.id
_entity.type
_entity.pdbx_description
1 polymer ?
#
loop_
_entity_poly.entity_id
_entity_poly.type
_entity_poly.pdbx_seq_one_letter_code
_entity_poly.pdbx_strand_id
1 'polypeptide(L)'
;MPGTDLIDCLRNLFDYDIENFAKAGDTLENMIYGTGITRHFQREVPQIYTILNRIEHVQPKVFLFSGGGNDVAGDEFSSYLNHNLSGLPAFREEFADEMINGVFRRYFEGLIAAVAQRSPNTHIVTHGYGHTLPTGEGVDILFFTFAGPWLRPALVQKAILDETQQRNIVFRIIDLYNGMLANLEATHSNFHHVDLRPILDPHTDWANELHLTNSAYARAAQRIHNTLAPLLAA
;
A
#
# COMPACT_ATOMS: atom_id res chain seq x y z
N MET A 1 -4.86 3.70 23.86
CA MET A 1 -5.96 3.94 22.90
C MET A 1 -5.88 2.84 21.86
N PRO A 2 -6.99 2.31 21.31
CA PRO A 2 -6.89 1.56 20.06
C PRO A 2 -6.10 2.43 19.06
N GLY A 3 -5.10 1.83 18.40
CA GLY A 3 -4.09 2.56 17.65
C GLY A 3 -4.71 3.47 16.60
N THR A 4 -4.27 4.72 16.55
CA THR A 4 -4.71 5.72 15.56
C THR A 4 -4.15 5.34 14.20
N ASP A 5 -4.96 5.41 13.14
CA ASP A 5 -4.50 5.21 11.76
C ASP A 5 -4.38 6.53 10.97
N LEU A 6 -4.02 6.44 9.68
CA LEU A 6 -3.92 7.62 8.81
C LEU A 6 -5.25 8.37 8.67
N ILE A 7 -6.38 7.67 8.59
CA ILE A 7 -7.70 8.28 8.42
C ILE A 7 -8.10 9.01 9.71
N ASP A 8 -7.83 8.41 10.87
CA ASP A 8 -8.03 9.05 12.15
C ASP A 8 -7.16 10.31 12.29
N CYS A 9 -5.88 10.24 11.91
CA CYS A 9 -5.01 11.42 11.93
C CYS A 9 -5.50 12.52 10.98
N LEU A 10 -5.90 12.17 9.76
CA LEU A 10 -6.41 13.13 8.77
C LEU A 10 -7.68 13.83 9.26
N ARG A 11 -8.60 13.10 9.88
CA ARG A 11 -9.82 13.66 10.49
C ARG A 11 -9.51 14.54 11.69
N ASN A 12 -8.72 14.03 12.64
CA ASN A 12 -8.55 14.67 13.95
C ASN A 12 -7.54 15.83 13.94
N LEU A 13 -6.58 15.84 13.01
CA LEU A 13 -5.53 16.87 12.96
C LEU A 13 -5.79 17.94 11.90
N PHE A 14 -6.59 17.63 10.87
CA PHE A 14 -6.80 18.52 9.72
C PHE A 14 -8.28 18.66 9.31
N ASP A 15 -9.22 18.14 10.11
CA ASP A 15 -10.67 18.28 9.92
C ASP A 15 -11.21 17.81 8.55
N TYR A 16 -10.57 16.81 7.95
CA TYR A 16 -11.07 16.23 6.70
C TYR A 16 -12.36 15.42 6.91
N ASP A 17 -13.37 15.70 6.08
CA ASP A 17 -14.53 14.81 5.93
C ASP A 17 -14.18 13.68 4.94
N ILE A 18 -14.19 12.44 5.42
CA ILE A 18 -13.71 11.27 4.68
C ILE A 18 -14.79 10.20 4.67
N GLU A 19 -15.33 9.88 3.49
CA GLU A 19 -16.13 8.67 3.27
C GLU A 19 -15.17 7.48 3.06
N ASN A 20 -15.04 6.60 4.06
CA ASN A 20 -14.02 5.55 4.09
C ASN A 20 -14.58 4.19 3.63
N PHE A 21 -13.90 3.57 2.65
CA PHE A 21 -14.22 2.25 2.11
C PHE A 21 -13.12 1.20 2.35
N ALA A 22 -12.04 1.56 3.05
CA ALA A 22 -10.85 0.73 3.24
C ALA A 22 -11.17 -0.57 3.98
N LYS A 23 -10.47 -1.63 3.58
CA LYS A 23 -10.51 -2.96 4.20
C LYS A 23 -9.10 -3.47 4.41
N ALA A 24 -8.85 -4.05 5.59
CA ALA A 24 -7.57 -4.67 5.88
C ALA A 24 -7.39 -5.95 5.04
N GLY A 25 -6.16 -6.20 4.58
CA GLY A 25 -5.79 -7.44 3.91
C GLY A 25 -6.17 -7.55 2.43
N ASP A 26 -6.61 -6.46 1.79
CA ASP A 26 -7.01 -6.49 0.38
C ASP A 26 -5.83 -6.32 -0.59
N THR A 27 -5.86 -7.00 -1.74
CA THR A 27 -4.85 -6.90 -2.79
C THR A 27 -5.24 -5.89 -3.86
N LEU A 28 -4.26 -5.31 -4.56
CA LEU A 28 -4.48 -4.26 -5.55
C LEU A 28 -5.45 -4.71 -6.65
N GLU A 29 -5.29 -5.95 -7.14
CA GLU A 29 -6.18 -6.51 -8.17
C GLU A 29 -7.62 -6.62 -7.67
N ASN A 30 -7.83 -7.10 -6.44
CA ASN A 30 -9.19 -7.21 -5.88
C ASN A 30 -9.81 -5.83 -5.63
N MET A 31 -9.03 -4.86 -5.15
CA MET A 31 -9.49 -3.48 -4.94
C MET A 31 -9.95 -2.81 -6.23
N ILE A 32 -9.30 -3.09 -7.38
CA ILE A 32 -9.55 -2.39 -8.65
C ILE A 32 -10.50 -3.17 -9.57
N TYR A 33 -10.40 -4.50 -9.60
CA TYR A 33 -11.19 -5.33 -10.51
C TYR A 33 -12.16 -6.26 -9.79
N GLY A 34 -11.90 -6.63 -8.54
CA GLY A 34 -12.65 -7.68 -7.86
C GLY A 34 -12.27 -9.07 -8.30
N THR A 35 -11.74 -9.83 -7.36
CA THR A 35 -11.40 -11.26 -7.48
C THR A 35 -12.24 -12.13 -6.55
N GLY A 36 -13.05 -11.53 -5.68
CA GLY A 36 -13.98 -12.23 -4.79
C GLY A 36 -14.93 -13.17 -5.52
N ILE A 37 -15.10 -14.36 -4.95
CA ILE A 37 -16.02 -15.39 -5.43
C ILE A 37 -16.89 -15.91 -4.29
N THR A 38 -18.15 -16.21 -4.60
CA THR A 38 -19.03 -16.90 -3.66
C THR A 38 -18.63 -18.38 -3.53
N ARG A 39 -19.16 -19.07 -2.50
CA ARG A 39 -19.02 -20.53 -2.34
C ARG A 39 -19.50 -21.37 -3.55
N HIS A 40 -20.23 -20.75 -4.49
CA HIS A 40 -20.71 -21.37 -5.72
C HIS A 40 -19.88 -20.97 -6.95
N PHE A 41 -18.65 -20.47 -6.74
CA PHE A 41 -17.71 -20.04 -7.78
C PHE A 41 -18.28 -18.97 -8.72
N GLN A 42 -19.18 -18.12 -8.20
CA GLN A 42 -19.69 -16.97 -8.92
C GLN A 42 -18.94 -15.72 -8.49
N ARG A 43 -18.58 -14.86 -9.45
CA ARG A 43 -17.91 -13.58 -9.18
C ARG A 43 -18.80 -12.69 -8.31
N GLU A 44 -18.22 -12.17 -7.24
CA GLU A 44 -18.87 -11.17 -6.41
C GLU A 44 -18.80 -9.79 -7.08
N VAL A 45 -19.79 -8.95 -6.80
CA VAL A 45 -19.78 -7.57 -7.28
C VAL A 45 -18.70 -6.81 -6.50
N PRO A 46 -17.66 -6.29 -7.15
CA PRO A 46 -16.57 -5.62 -6.43
C PRO A 46 -16.98 -4.28 -5.84
N GLN A 47 -16.34 -3.94 -4.72
CA GLN A 47 -16.54 -2.66 -4.03
C GLN A 47 -16.18 -1.46 -4.92
N ILE A 48 -15.26 -1.62 -5.88
CA ILE A 48 -14.87 -0.57 -6.81
C ILE A 48 -16.06 0.01 -7.59
N TYR A 49 -17.08 -0.79 -7.93
CA TYR A 49 -18.28 -0.27 -8.60
C TYR A 49 -19.09 0.65 -7.69
N THR A 50 -19.15 0.34 -6.39
CA THR A 50 -19.78 1.23 -5.41
C THR A 50 -18.98 2.53 -5.29
N ILE A 51 -17.65 2.44 -5.16
CA ILE A 51 -16.76 3.61 -5.05
C ILE A 51 -16.85 4.50 -6.29
N LEU A 52 -16.75 3.93 -7.49
CA LEU A 52 -16.84 4.66 -8.75
C LEU A 52 -18.21 5.32 -8.93
N ASN A 53 -19.30 4.64 -8.54
CA ASN A 53 -20.63 5.23 -8.53
C ASN A 53 -20.72 6.41 -7.54
N ARG A 54 -20.11 6.30 -6.35
CA ARG A 54 -20.04 7.41 -5.38
C ARG A 54 -19.22 8.58 -5.92
N ILE A 55 -18.07 8.32 -6.54
CA ILE A 55 -17.24 9.35 -7.20
C ILE A 55 -18.04 10.08 -8.28
N GLU A 56 -18.80 9.35 -9.10
CA GLU A 56 -19.66 9.94 -10.14
C GLU A 56 -20.75 10.85 -9.57
N HIS A 57 -21.36 10.47 -8.45
CA HIS A 57 -22.45 11.25 -7.85
C HIS A 57 -21.97 12.41 -6.97
N VAL A 58 -20.91 12.20 -6.18
CA VAL A 58 -20.38 13.17 -5.22
C VAL A 58 -19.43 14.15 -5.90
N GLN A 59 -18.73 13.73 -6.95
CA GLN A 59 -17.67 14.49 -7.62
C GLN A 59 -16.64 15.04 -6.61
N PRO A 60 -16.02 14.18 -5.77
CA PRO A 60 -15.10 14.64 -4.74
C PRO A 60 -13.86 15.29 -5.37
N LYS A 61 -13.32 16.32 -4.75
CA LYS A 61 -12.05 16.94 -5.18
C LYS A 61 -10.88 15.96 -5.14
N VAL A 62 -10.88 15.08 -4.14
CA VAL A 62 -9.84 14.06 -3.97
C VAL A 62 -10.46 12.69 -3.69
N PHE A 63 -9.89 11.67 -4.33
CA PHE A 63 -10.02 10.27 -3.99
C PHE A 63 -8.68 9.76 -3.42
N LEU A 64 -8.62 9.52 -2.11
CA LEU A 64 -7.46 8.92 -1.46
C LEU A 64 -7.49 7.40 -1.68
N PHE A 65 -6.47 6.86 -2.35
CA PHE A 65 -6.37 5.44 -2.66
C PHE A 65 -5.01 4.89 -2.22
N SER A 66 -5.01 3.85 -1.39
CA SER A 66 -3.80 3.13 -0.97
C SER A 66 -4.07 1.64 -1.10
N GLY A 67 -3.28 0.97 -1.94
CA GLY A 67 -3.34 -0.47 -2.22
C GLY A 67 -1.96 -0.97 -2.61
N GLY A 68 -1.78 -2.27 -2.82
CA GLY A 68 -0.50 -2.86 -3.27
C GLY A 68 0.38 -3.42 -2.16
N GLY A 69 0.15 -3.06 -0.89
CA GLY A 69 0.96 -3.53 0.23
C GLY A 69 0.83 -5.04 0.48
N ASN A 70 -0.39 -5.58 0.44
CA ASN A 70 -0.61 -7.02 0.61
C ASN A 70 -0.14 -7.83 -0.60
N ASP A 71 0.03 -7.21 -1.77
CA ASP A 71 0.58 -7.87 -2.95
C ASP A 71 2.10 -8.13 -2.82
N VAL A 72 2.77 -7.50 -1.85
CA VAL A 72 4.23 -7.60 -1.64
C VAL A 72 4.62 -7.97 -0.20
N ALA A 73 3.64 -8.28 0.65
CA ALA A 73 3.80 -8.68 2.05
C ALA A 73 2.98 -9.95 2.31
N GLY A 74 3.23 -10.64 3.43
CA GLY A 74 2.50 -11.87 3.75
C GLY A 74 2.92 -13.05 2.86
N ASP A 75 1.95 -13.87 2.45
CA ASP A 75 2.21 -15.07 1.66
C ASP A 75 2.72 -14.72 0.25
N GLU A 76 2.21 -13.62 -0.30
CA GLU A 76 2.56 -13.06 -1.60
C GLU A 76 4.05 -12.68 -1.67
N PHE A 77 4.61 -12.19 -0.56
CA PHE A 77 6.03 -11.82 -0.49
C PHE A 77 6.97 -12.99 -0.84
N SER A 78 6.59 -14.22 -0.50
CA SER A 78 7.39 -15.40 -0.83
C SER A 78 7.58 -15.60 -2.34
N SER A 79 6.68 -15.08 -3.18
CA SER A 79 6.78 -15.20 -4.64
C SER A 79 7.94 -14.38 -5.22
N TYR A 80 8.41 -13.36 -4.50
CA TYR A 80 9.53 -12.50 -4.89
C TYR A 80 10.90 -13.08 -4.48
N LEU A 81 10.92 -14.23 -3.80
CA LEU A 81 12.12 -14.81 -3.21
C LEU A 81 12.48 -16.15 -3.84
N ASN A 82 13.75 -16.33 -4.18
CA ASN A 82 14.31 -17.65 -4.39
C ASN A 82 14.76 -18.27 -3.07
N HIS A 83 14.80 -19.60 -3.04
CA HIS A 83 15.39 -20.30 -1.91
C HIS A 83 16.92 -20.13 -1.97
N ASN A 84 17.56 -19.69 -0.88
CA ASN A 84 18.98 -19.37 -0.85
C ASN A 84 19.89 -20.57 -1.19
N LEU A 85 19.42 -21.79 -0.91
CA LEU A 85 20.09 -23.05 -1.29
C LEU A 85 19.99 -23.41 -2.79
N SER A 86 19.23 -22.68 -3.60
CA SER A 86 19.07 -23.00 -5.03
C SER A 86 20.23 -22.50 -5.91
N GLY A 87 21.15 -21.69 -5.37
CA GLY A 87 22.21 -21.03 -6.13
C GLY A 87 21.76 -19.84 -6.98
N LEU A 88 20.48 -19.43 -6.88
CA LEU A 88 19.94 -18.24 -7.53
C LEU A 88 20.05 -17.02 -6.60
N PRO A 89 20.04 -15.78 -7.14
CA PRO A 89 19.90 -14.58 -6.31
C PRO A 89 18.67 -14.66 -5.41
N ALA A 90 18.82 -14.28 -4.14
CA ALA A 90 17.76 -14.39 -3.14
C ALA A 90 16.48 -13.62 -3.53
N PHE A 91 16.62 -12.46 -4.14
CA PHE A 91 15.51 -11.66 -4.66
C PHE A 91 15.35 -11.85 -6.17
N ARG A 92 14.10 -12.04 -6.60
CA ARG A 92 13.74 -12.20 -8.01
C ARG A 92 13.50 -10.83 -8.64
N GLU A 93 14.59 -10.12 -8.91
CA GLU A 93 14.56 -8.73 -9.42
C GLU A 93 13.66 -8.58 -10.66
N GLU A 94 13.81 -9.43 -11.67
CA GLU A 94 13.03 -9.38 -12.92
C GLU A 94 11.54 -9.65 -12.70
N PHE A 95 11.21 -10.61 -11.82
CA PHE A 95 9.82 -10.89 -11.46
C PHE A 95 9.20 -9.71 -10.68
N ALA A 96 9.97 -9.10 -9.77
CA ALA A 96 9.52 -7.95 -9.01
C ALA A 96 9.25 -6.75 -9.93
N ASP A 97 10.14 -6.50 -10.90
CA ASP A 97 9.96 -5.44 -11.89
C ASP A 97 8.73 -5.67 -12.76
N GLU A 98 8.55 -6.88 -13.30
CA GLU A 98 7.37 -7.20 -14.12
C GLU A 98 6.06 -7.07 -13.33
N MET A 99 6.02 -7.57 -12.09
CA MET A 99 4.83 -7.43 -11.26
C MET A 99 4.52 -5.98 -10.91
N ILE A 100 5.54 -5.19 -10.53
CA ILE A 100 5.31 -3.83 -10.05
C ILE A 100 5.16 -2.85 -11.21
N ASN A 101 6.17 -2.78 -12.10
CA ASN A 101 6.20 -1.83 -13.21
C ASN A 101 5.39 -2.29 -14.43
N GLY A 102 5.07 -3.57 -14.56
CA GLY A 102 4.19 -4.11 -15.59
C GLY A 102 2.75 -4.24 -15.11
N VAL A 103 2.50 -5.11 -14.13
CA VAL A 103 1.14 -5.48 -13.71
C VAL A 103 0.48 -4.40 -12.84
N PHE A 104 1.07 -4.04 -11.70
CA PHE A 104 0.46 -3.07 -10.78
C PHE A 104 0.29 -1.70 -11.43
N ARG A 105 1.30 -1.24 -12.18
CA ARG A 105 1.22 -0.01 -12.98
C ARG A 105 -0.04 0.01 -13.85
N ARG A 106 -0.32 -1.07 -14.59
CA ARG A 106 -1.50 -1.16 -15.46
C ARG A 106 -2.80 -1.13 -14.68
N TYR A 107 -2.84 -1.72 -13.48
CA TYR A 107 -4.00 -1.64 -12.61
C TYR A 107 -4.26 -0.20 -12.18
N PHE A 108 -3.23 0.53 -11.74
CA PHE A 108 -3.33 1.94 -11.42
C PHE A 108 -3.75 2.79 -12.63
N GLU A 109 -3.18 2.57 -13.82
CA GLU A 109 -3.59 3.25 -15.05
C GLU A 109 -5.09 3.01 -15.35
N GLY A 110 -5.57 1.78 -15.14
CA GLY A 110 -6.99 1.44 -15.24
C GLY A 110 -7.87 2.18 -14.23
N LEU A 111 -7.43 2.29 -12.98
CA LEU A 111 -8.12 3.07 -11.94
C LEU A 111 -8.16 4.56 -12.29
N ILE A 112 -7.03 5.14 -12.70
CA ILE A 112 -6.92 6.54 -13.10
C ILE A 112 -7.90 6.86 -14.23
N ALA A 113 -7.94 6.01 -15.27
CA ALA A 113 -8.87 6.18 -16.37
C ALA A 113 -10.34 6.05 -15.91
N ALA A 114 -10.65 5.08 -15.05
CA ALA A 114 -12.02 4.86 -14.56
C ALA A 114 -12.55 6.01 -13.70
N VAL A 115 -11.69 6.63 -12.89
CA VAL A 115 -12.01 7.82 -12.09
C VAL A 115 -12.17 9.03 -13.01
N ALA A 116 -11.20 9.28 -13.90
CA ALA A 116 -11.23 10.42 -14.82
C ALA A 116 -12.47 10.41 -15.74
N GLN A 117 -12.94 9.22 -16.14
CA GLN A 117 -14.17 9.08 -16.93
C GLN A 117 -15.43 9.53 -16.19
N ARG A 118 -15.48 9.32 -14.86
CA ARG A 118 -16.68 9.56 -14.04
C ARG A 118 -16.66 10.90 -13.32
N SER A 119 -15.47 11.35 -12.93
CA SER A 119 -15.26 12.67 -12.34
C SER A 119 -13.91 13.22 -12.81
N PRO A 120 -13.90 13.92 -13.96
CA PRO A 120 -12.66 14.44 -14.57
C PRO A 120 -11.85 15.39 -13.69
N ASN A 121 -12.49 16.01 -12.70
CA ASN A 121 -11.87 16.95 -11.77
C ASN A 121 -11.46 16.29 -10.43
N THR A 122 -11.74 15.00 -10.22
CA THR A 122 -11.23 14.28 -9.05
C THR A 122 -9.75 13.99 -9.22
N HIS A 123 -8.97 14.43 -8.25
CA HIS A 123 -7.58 14.02 -8.11
C HIS A 123 -7.49 12.71 -7.33
N ILE A 124 -6.64 11.79 -7.78
CA ILE A 124 -6.26 10.60 -7.03
C ILE A 124 -5.00 10.95 -6.26
N VAL A 125 -5.03 10.77 -4.95
CA VAL A 125 -3.85 10.87 -4.11
C VAL A 125 -3.56 9.49 -3.54
N THR A 126 -2.33 9.02 -3.75
CA THR A 126 -1.83 7.76 -3.18
C THR A 126 -0.62 8.04 -2.33
N HIS A 127 -0.41 7.26 -1.28
CA HIS A 127 0.86 7.25 -0.57
C HIS A 127 1.61 5.97 -0.90
N GLY A 128 2.93 6.08 -1.03
CA GLY A 128 3.79 4.89 -1.03
C GLY A 128 4.02 4.38 0.38
N TYR A 129 4.82 3.31 0.50
CA TYR A 129 5.21 2.75 1.79
C TYR A 129 6.60 3.26 2.19
N GLY A 130 6.81 3.45 3.50
CA GLY A 130 8.13 3.75 4.06
C GLY A 130 8.97 2.49 4.21
N HIS A 131 10.29 2.66 4.34
CA HIS A 131 11.20 1.56 4.65
C HIS A 131 10.91 0.99 6.05
N THR A 132 10.77 -0.34 6.14
CA THR A 132 10.50 -1.11 7.37
C THR A 132 11.44 -2.31 7.48
N LEU A 133 11.64 -2.83 8.68
CA LEU A 133 12.52 -3.98 8.94
C LEU A 133 11.70 -5.28 9.07
N PRO A 134 12.20 -6.42 8.56
CA PRO A 134 11.61 -7.73 8.80
C PRO A 134 11.95 -8.26 10.22
N THR A 135 11.38 -7.62 11.23
CA THR A 135 11.66 -7.92 12.65
C THR A 135 11.11 -9.27 13.10
N GLY A 136 10.10 -9.80 12.41
CA GLY A 136 9.32 -10.96 12.85
C GLY A 136 8.25 -10.63 13.87
N GLU A 137 7.99 -9.35 14.13
CA GLU A 137 6.94 -8.91 15.04
C GLU A 137 5.61 -8.76 14.30
N GLY A 138 4.55 -9.30 14.89
CA GLY A 138 3.18 -9.19 14.39
C GLY A 138 2.33 -8.24 15.26
N VAL A 139 1.01 -8.37 15.14
CA VAL A 139 0.07 -7.80 16.11
C VAL A 139 -0.27 -8.88 17.13
N ASP A 140 0.15 -8.68 18.36
CA ASP A 140 -0.14 -9.59 19.46
C ASP A 140 -1.42 -9.20 20.22
N ILE A 141 -2.22 -10.20 20.58
CA ILE A 141 -3.33 -10.07 21.54
C ILE A 141 -3.06 -11.05 22.69
N LEU A 142 -2.88 -10.51 23.90
CA LEU A 142 -2.48 -11.28 25.09
C LEU A 142 -1.15 -12.03 24.84
N PHE A 143 -1.22 -13.37 24.76
CA PHE A 143 -0.06 -14.26 24.58
C PHE A 143 -0.01 -14.89 23.18
N PHE A 144 -0.81 -14.41 22.23
CA PHE A 144 -0.92 -14.96 20.88
C PHE A 144 -0.77 -13.88 19.82
N THR A 145 -0.02 -14.16 18.76
CA THR A 145 0.04 -13.31 17.56
C THR A 145 -1.25 -13.48 16.78
N PHE A 146 -2.02 -12.39 16.67
CA PHE A 146 -3.31 -12.33 15.99
C PHE A 146 -3.17 -12.14 14.48
N ALA A 147 -2.17 -11.37 14.05
CA ALA A 147 -1.87 -11.15 12.63
C ALA A 147 -0.37 -10.91 12.41
N GLY A 148 0.13 -11.31 11.23
CA GLY A 148 1.55 -11.28 10.91
C GLY A 148 2.36 -12.32 11.70
N PRO A 149 3.69 -12.21 11.73
CA PRO A 149 4.54 -11.32 10.90
C PRO A 149 4.39 -11.57 9.40
N TRP A 150 4.69 -10.57 8.58
CA TRP A 150 4.42 -10.52 7.15
C TRP A 150 5.68 -10.56 6.27
N LEU A 151 6.86 -10.27 6.82
CA LEU A 151 8.11 -10.15 6.04
C LEU A 151 9.13 -11.24 6.43
N ARG A 152 9.51 -11.31 7.73
CA ARG A 152 10.54 -12.25 8.20
C ARG A 152 10.23 -13.73 7.91
N PRO A 153 8.98 -14.24 8.04
CA PRO A 153 8.71 -15.65 7.80
C PRO A 153 9.11 -16.13 6.41
N ALA A 154 8.75 -15.40 5.36
CA ALA A 154 9.08 -15.77 3.98
C ALA A 154 10.60 -15.79 3.75
N LEU A 155 11.34 -14.83 4.30
CA LEU A 155 12.80 -14.78 4.21
C LEU A 155 13.45 -16.00 4.88
N VAL A 156 13.03 -16.33 6.10
CA VAL A 156 13.56 -17.47 6.85
C VAL A 156 13.18 -18.80 6.20
N GLN A 157 11.94 -18.95 5.70
CA GLN A 157 11.50 -20.13 4.94
C GLN A 157 12.33 -20.36 3.68
N LYS A 158 12.90 -19.30 3.09
CA LYS A 158 13.81 -19.36 1.95
C LYS A 158 15.29 -19.50 2.35
N ALA A 159 15.60 -19.70 3.62
CA ALA A 159 16.96 -19.76 4.16
C ALA A 159 17.80 -18.48 3.89
N ILE A 160 17.13 -17.33 3.78
CA ILE A 160 17.76 -16.00 3.69
C ILE A 160 17.93 -15.50 5.13
N LEU A 161 19.08 -15.76 5.75
CA LEU A 161 19.30 -15.53 7.19
C LEU A 161 20.15 -14.30 7.50
N ASP A 162 20.88 -13.76 6.52
CA ASP A 162 21.67 -12.54 6.71
C ASP A 162 20.74 -11.32 6.83
N GLU A 163 20.79 -10.64 7.99
CA GLU A 163 19.87 -9.54 8.30
C GLU A 163 20.05 -8.33 7.37
N THR A 164 21.28 -8.10 6.90
CA THR A 164 21.55 -7.03 5.94
C THR A 164 20.90 -7.35 4.58
N GLN A 165 21.02 -8.58 4.11
CA GLN A 165 20.36 -9.07 2.91
C GLN A 165 18.84 -8.99 3.04
N GLN A 166 18.27 -9.45 4.16
CA GLN A 166 16.84 -9.35 4.43
C GLN A 166 16.34 -7.90 4.33
N ARG A 167 17.00 -6.97 5.02
CA ARG A 167 16.67 -5.53 4.96
C ARG A 167 16.75 -5.01 3.53
N ASN A 168 17.83 -5.30 2.82
CA ASN A 168 18.04 -4.77 1.47
C ASN A 168 16.97 -5.26 0.50
N ILE A 169 16.48 -6.49 0.64
CA ILE A 169 15.38 -7.03 -0.17
C ILE A 169 14.07 -6.29 0.11
N VAL A 170 13.72 -6.11 1.39
CA VAL A 170 12.51 -5.36 1.80
C VAL A 170 12.58 -3.92 1.31
N PHE A 171 13.74 -3.26 1.44
CA PHE A 171 13.90 -1.89 0.95
C PHE A 171 13.79 -1.82 -0.58
N ARG A 172 14.36 -2.81 -1.28
CA ARG A 172 14.31 -2.86 -2.74
C ARG A 172 12.89 -2.96 -3.28
N ILE A 173 12.04 -3.82 -2.70
CA ILE A 173 10.65 -3.96 -3.16
C ILE A 173 9.82 -2.70 -2.86
N ILE A 174 10.07 -2.04 -1.72
CA ILE A 174 9.46 -0.75 -1.35
C ILE A 174 9.89 0.35 -2.34
N ASP A 175 11.16 0.36 -2.74
CA ASP A 175 11.69 1.34 -3.70
C ASP A 175 11.15 1.13 -5.11
N LEU A 176 11.00 -0.12 -5.56
CA LEU A 176 10.34 -0.45 -6.83
C LEU A 176 8.90 0.05 -6.82
N TYR A 177 8.16 -0.22 -5.74
CA TYR A 177 6.76 0.21 -5.61
C TYR A 177 6.61 1.74 -5.62
N ASN A 178 7.40 2.45 -4.81
CA ASN A 178 7.38 3.91 -4.80
C ASN A 178 7.85 4.51 -6.14
N GLY A 179 8.83 3.89 -6.81
CA GLY A 179 9.28 4.30 -8.14
C GLY A 179 8.17 4.19 -9.19
N MET A 180 7.36 3.13 -9.13
CA MET A 180 6.19 2.97 -10.01
C MET A 180 5.16 4.09 -9.78
N LEU A 181 4.84 4.41 -8.52
CA LEU A 181 3.88 5.49 -8.20
C LEU A 181 4.39 6.87 -8.65
N ALA A 182 5.68 7.16 -8.46
CA ALA A 182 6.29 8.41 -8.93
C ALA A 182 6.26 8.53 -10.47
N ASN A 183 6.46 7.42 -11.19
CA ASN A 183 6.32 7.39 -12.64
C ASN A 183 4.88 7.65 -13.12
N LEU A 184 3.88 7.19 -12.36
CA LEU A 184 2.48 7.48 -12.65
C LEU A 184 2.16 8.96 -12.46
N GLU A 185 2.60 9.58 -11.36
CA GLU A 185 2.45 11.02 -11.11
C GLU A 185 3.08 11.85 -12.24
N ALA A 186 4.29 11.48 -12.70
CA ALA A 186 4.97 12.17 -13.79
C ALA A 186 4.21 12.10 -15.14
N THR A 187 3.28 11.17 -15.30
CA THR A 187 2.56 10.92 -16.57
C THR A 187 1.06 11.20 -16.51
N HIS A 188 0.48 11.39 -15.31
CA HIS A 188 -0.96 11.60 -15.12
C HIS A 188 -1.19 12.81 -14.20
N SER A 189 -1.65 13.92 -14.76
CA SER A 189 -1.81 15.20 -14.03
C SER A 189 -2.85 15.16 -12.90
N ASN A 190 -3.77 14.19 -12.91
CA ASN A 190 -4.75 14.00 -11.86
C ASN A 190 -4.32 12.95 -10.81
N PHE A 191 -3.09 12.45 -10.86
CA PHE A 191 -2.56 11.47 -9.92
C PHE A 191 -1.37 12.04 -9.16
N HIS A 192 -1.37 11.90 -7.83
CA HIS A 192 -0.34 12.46 -6.96
C HIS A 192 0.22 11.38 -6.03
N HIS A 193 1.55 11.27 -5.97
CA HIS A 193 2.25 10.33 -5.11
C HIS A 193 2.81 11.03 -3.87
N VAL A 194 2.46 10.51 -2.70
CA VAL A 194 3.01 10.94 -1.42
C VAL A 194 4.12 9.98 -1.01
N ASP A 195 5.37 10.39 -1.21
CA ASP A 195 6.54 9.65 -0.75
C ASP A 195 6.75 9.81 0.77
N LEU A 196 6.60 8.71 1.51
CA LEU A 196 6.77 8.65 2.95
C LEU A 196 8.17 8.21 3.38
N ARG A 197 9.00 7.65 2.47
CA ARG A 197 10.33 7.13 2.82
C ARG A 197 11.23 8.17 3.49
N PRO A 198 11.26 9.46 3.06
CA PRO A 198 12.14 10.45 3.69
C PRO A 198 11.78 10.85 5.12
N ILE A 199 10.57 10.51 5.60
CA ILE A 199 10.05 10.98 6.90
C ILE A 199 9.83 9.86 7.91
N LEU A 200 10.10 8.61 7.52
CA LEU A 200 9.93 7.42 8.34
C LEU A 200 11.28 6.77 8.60
N ASP A 201 11.62 6.61 9.87
CA ASP A 201 12.79 5.87 10.33
C ASP A 201 12.45 4.38 10.51
N PRO A 202 13.07 3.47 9.73
CA PRO A 202 12.82 2.03 9.81
C PRO A 202 13.06 1.43 11.20
N HIS A 203 13.85 2.07 12.06
CA HIS A 203 14.20 1.55 13.38
C HIS A 203 13.27 2.01 14.50
N THR A 204 12.58 3.14 14.34
CA THR A 204 11.88 3.80 15.45
C THR A 204 10.42 4.10 15.17
N ASP A 205 9.99 4.08 13.91
CA ASP A 205 8.65 4.51 13.52
C ASP A 205 7.65 3.38 13.32
N TRP A 206 8.08 2.13 13.49
CA TRP A 206 7.27 0.94 13.25
C TRP A 206 6.97 0.23 14.58
N ALA A 207 5.70 -0.05 14.83
CA ALA A 207 5.26 -0.84 15.99
C ALA A 207 5.40 -2.35 15.74
N ASN A 208 5.43 -2.75 14.47
CA ASN A 208 5.71 -4.09 13.96
C ASN A 208 6.11 -3.97 12.48
N GLU A 209 6.24 -5.09 11.76
CA GLU A 209 6.75 -5.06 10.37
C GLU A 209 5.93 -4.18 9.40
N LEU A 210 4.63 -3.93 9.63
CA LEU A 210 3.77 -3.19 8.70
C LEU A 210 3.04 -1.96 9.29
N HIS A 211 3.01 -1.80 10.61
CA HIS A 211 2.21 -0.75 11.25
C HIS A 211 3.09 0.31 11.88
N LEU A 212 2.77 1.58 11.61
CA LEU A 212 3.47 2.70 12.20
C LEU A 212 3.10 2.88 13.68
N THR A 213 3.97 3.55 14.42
CA THR A 213 3.61 4.12 15.72
C THR A 213 2.66 5.31 15.53
N ASN A 214 1.90 5.67 16.56
CA ASN A 214 0.96 6.80 16.49
C ASN A 214 1.64 8.12 16.09
N SER A 215 2.87 8.37 16.55
CA SER A 215 3.62 9.60 16.22
C SER A 215 4.05 9.60 14.75
N ALA A 216 4.40 8.44 14.20
CA ALA A 216 4.73 8.28 12.79
C ALA A 216 3.49 8.37 11.89
N TYR A 217 2.34 7.82 12.30
CA TYR A 217 1.06 8.06 11.61
C TYR A 217 0.71 9.55 11.53
N ALA A 218 0.88 10.32 12.60
CA ALA A 218 0.64 11.76 12.59
C ALA A 218 1.55 12.50 11.60
N ARG A 219 2.84 12.13 11.50
CA ARG A 219 3.77 12.72 10.51
C ARG A 219 3.43 12.33 9.08
N ALA A 220 3.05 11.07 8.87
CA ALA A 220 2.60 10.60 7.56
C ALA A 220 1.31 11.33 7.12
N ALA A 221 0.35 11.50 8.03
CA ALA A 221 -0.87 12.27 7.77
C ALA A 221 -0.57 13.75 7.46
N GLN A 222 0.37 14.38 8.17
CA GLN A 222 0.83 15.74 7.83
C GLN A 222 1.43 15.80 6.40
N ARG A 223 2.21 14.80 6.01
CA ARG A 223 2.80 14.75 4.67
C ARG A 223 1.73 14.56 3.59
N ILE A 224 0.71 13.74 3.85
CA ILE A 224 -0.45 13.58 2.96
C ILE A 224 -1.25 14.90 2.90
N HIS A 225 -1.52 15.54 4.03
CA HIS A 225 -2.22 16.82 4.10
C HIS A 225 -1.54 17.89 3.22
N ASN A 226 -0.21 17.96 3.23
CA ASN A 226 0.54 18.92 2.41
C ASN A 226 0.28 18.74 0.90
N THR A 227 -0.04 17.53 0.45
CA THR A 227 -0.45 17.24 -0.93
C THR A 227 -1.95 17.50 -1.14
N LEU A 228 -2.79 17.17 -0.16
CA LEU A 228 -4.25 17.34 -0.26
C LEU A 228 -4.70 18.81 -0.23
N ALA A 229 -4.14 19.62 0.66
CA ALA A 229 -4.64 20.97 0.95
C ALA A 229 -4.66 21.90 -0.29
N PRO A 230 -3.62 21.95 -1.14
CA PRO A 230 -3.66 22.74 -2.38
C PRO A 230 -4.76 22.30 -3.36
N LEU A 231 -5.08 21.01 -3.42
CA LEU A 231 -6.08 20.46 -4.35
C LEU A 231 -7.53 20.81 -3.94
N LEU A 232 -7.75 21.10 -2.66
CA LEU A 232 -9.05 21.48 -2.12
C LEU A 232 -9.32 22.98 -2.19
N ALA A 233 -8.26 23.78 -2.35
CA ALA A 233 -8.35 25.23 -2.52
C ALA A 233 -8.60 25.68 -3.97
N ALA A 234 -8.45 24.77 -4.94
CA ALA A 234 -8.68 24.98 -6.37
C ALA A 234 -10.11 24.58 -6.79
#